data_AF-A0A1Q8KIY3-F1
#
_entry.id   AF-A0A1Q8KIY3-F1
#
_cell.length_a   1.000
_cell.length_b   1.000
_cell.length_c   1.000
_cell.angle_alpha   90.00
_cell.angle_beta   90.00
_cell.angle_gamma   90.00
#
_symmetry.space_group_name_H-M   'P 1'
#
loop_
_entity.id
_entity.type
_entity.pdbx_description
1 polymer ?
#
loop_
_entity_poly.entity_id
_entity_poly.type
_entity_poly.pdbx_seq_one_letter_code
_entity_poly.pdbx_strand_id
1 'polypeptide(L)'
;MTTASNSGPLTGDGPRRDTGQRVDHLPVGVAPSSSTGRPDGNHDSWEWQLGELLAPFVAWLATQGIDEPDRRRHRVAAERFLRWSRTDTGPVENRRRRYEHHLDSHDPEHLSDARAGLDQWTDHRRILARTRSADQQWPTTPPTAPGPTPSS
;
A
#
# COMPACT_ATOMS: atom_id res chain seq x y z
N MET A 1 33.94 -41.57 -22.15
CA MET A 1 33.42 -42.46 -23.22
C MET A 1 32.28 -43.29 -22.64
N THR A 2 31.27 -43.57 -23.49
CA THR A 2 30.09 -44.43 -23.25
C THR A 2 28.97 -43.76 -22.45
N THR A 3 27.95 -43.09 -23.00
CA THR A 3 26.89 -43.41 -24.00
C THR A 3 26.03 -44.64 -23.72
N ALA A 4 24.73 -44.39 -23.60
CA ALA A 4 23.58 -45.11 -24.17
C ALA A 4 22.44 -45.15 -23.13
N SER A 5 21.35 -44.42 -23.34
CA SER A 5 20.17 -44.84 -24.15
C SER A 5 19.37 -45.89 -23.38
N ASN A 6 18.06 -45.79 -23.20
CA ASN A 6 16.97 -45.69 -24.18
C ASN A 6 15.70 -45.79 -23.30
N SER A 7 14.45 -45.49 -23.65
CA SER A 7 13.71 -45.03 -24.81
C SER A 7 12.27 -44.90 -24.28
N GLY A 8 11.44 -44.06 -24.92
CA GLY A 8 10.02 -43.84 -24.58
C GLY A 8 9.11 -45.06 -24.89
N PRO A 9 7.88 -44.91 -25.45
CA PRO A 9 7.28 -43.66 -25.94
C PRO A 9 5.72 -43.54 -25.87
N LEU A 10 5.25 -42.38 -26.36
CA LEU A 10 4.12 -42.16 -27.29
C LEU A 10 2.63 -42.28 -26.88
N THR A 11 1.95 -41.13 -27.03
CA THR A 11 0.75 -40.91 -27.91
C THR A 11 -0.61 -40.71 -27.26
N GLY A 12 -1.29 -39.68 -27.75
CA GLY A 12 -2.73 -39.43 -27.63
C GLY A 12 -3.03 -37.93 -27.71
N ASP A 13 -2.78 -37.27 -28.84
CA ASP A 13 -3.77 -37.00 -29.91
C ASP A 13 -4.78 -35.91 -29.50
N GLY A 14 -4.69 -34.73 -30.13
CA GLY A 14 -5.72 -33.68 -30.08
C GLY A 14 -6.88 -34.04 -31.02
N PRO A 15 -7.53 -33.09 -31.73
CA PRO A 15 -7.86 -31.69 -31.45
C PRO A 15 -9.38 -31.42 -31.65
N ARG A 16 -9.94 -30.32 -31.15
CA ARG A 16 -11.03 -29.61 -31.87
C ARG A 16 -11.34 -28.22 -31.30
N ARG A 17 -11.00 -27.20 -32.07
CA ARG A 17 -11.69 -25.91 -32.05
C ARG A 17 -12.91 -26.05 -32.94
N ASP A 18 -14.10 -25.80 -32.39
CA ASP A 18 -15.31 -25.59 -33.19
C ASP A 18 -15.87 -24.22 -32.83
N THR A 19 -15.65 -23.29 -33.76
CA THR A 19 -16.32 -22.00 -33.87
C THR A 19 -17.58 -22.21 -34.69
N GLY A 20 -18.75 -22.05 -34.07
CA GLY A 20 -20.03 -22.13 -34.74
C GLY A 20 -21.10 -21.32 -34.02
N GLN A 21 -21.16 -20.03 -34.34
CA GLN A 21 -22.28 -19.15 -34.02
C GLN A 21 -23.61 -19.79 -34.43
N ARG A 22 -24.60 -19.70 -33.54
CA ARG A 22 -26.00 -19.63 -33.95
C ARG A 22 -26.64 -18.45 -33.24
N VAL A 23 -26.80 -17.39 -34.02
CA VAL A 23 -27.64 -16.24 -33.72
C VAL A 23 -29.07 -16.71 -33.58
N ASP A 24 -29.74 -16.37 -32.48
CA ASP A 24 -31.18 -16.15 -32.49
C ASP A 24 -31.63 -15.49 -31.17
N HIS A 25 -32.61 -14.60 -31.32
CA HIS A 25 -33.44 -13.96 -30.30
C HIS A 25 -32.92 -12.65 -29.67
N LEU A 26 -33.24 -11.55 -30.36
CA LEU A 26 -33.65 -10.29 -29.74
C LEU A 26 -34.83 -10.55 -28.77
N PRO A 27 -34.80 -9.94 -27.58
CA PRO A 27 -35.98 -9.24 -27.12
C PRO A 27 -35.69 -7.76 -26.88
N VAL A 28 -36.49 -6.94 -27.57
CA VAL A 28 -37.19 -5.76 -27.05
C VAL A 28 -36.72 -5.26 -25.69
N GLY A 29 -36.18 -4.04 -25.69
CA GLY A 29 -36.47 -3.02 -24.68
C GLY A 29 -36.17 -3.40 -23.24
N VAL A 30 -34.89 -3.59 -22.91
CA VAL A 30 -34.41 -3.43 -21.54
C VAL A 30 -33.48 -2.23 -21.57
N ALA A 31 -33.92 -1.13 -20.94
CA ALA A 31 -33.07 0.02 -20.64
C ALA A 31 -31.72 -0.48 -20.09
N PRO A 32 -30.61 0.25 -20.29
CA PRO A 32 -29.45 0.03 -19.43
C PRO A 32 -29.96 0.29 -18.01
N SER A 33 -30.31 -0.80 -17.32
CA SER A 33 -30.26 -0.84 -15.88
C SER A 33 -28.80 -0.59 -15.61
N SER A 34 -28.47 0.69 -15.45
CA SER A 34 -27.40 1.14 -14.59
C SER A 34 -27.67 0.46 -13.26
N SER A 35 -27.25 -0.80 -13.15
CA SER A 35 -26.77 -1.34 -11.89
C SER A 35 -25.52 -0.53 -11.60
N THR A 36 -25.76 0.73 -11.24
CA THR A 36 -25.09 1.42 -10.16
C THR A 36 -25.25 0.50 -8.98
N GLY A 37 -24.44 -0.57 -8.97
CA GLY A 37 -24.13 -1.29 -7.75
C GLY A 37 -23.75 -0.19 -6.78
N ARG A 38 -24.55 -0.04 -5.72
CA ARG A 38 -24.21 0.80 -4.59
C ARG A 38 -22.73 0.59 -4.33
N PRO A 39 -21.86 1.62 -4.41
CA PRO A 39 -20.55 1.48 -3.84
C PRO A 39 -20.82 1.15 -2.37
N ASP A 40 -20.40 -0.04 -1.96
CA ASP A 40 -20.34 -0.41 -0.55
C ASP A 40 -19.27 0.52 0.05
N GLY A 41 -19.68 1.75 0.37
CA GLY A 41 -18.84 2.95 0.45
C GLY A 41 -17.78 2.94 1.56
N ASN A 42 -17.60 1.81 2.22
CA ASN A 42 -16.63 1.60 3.28
C ASN A 42 -15.31 0.98 2.77
N HIS A 43 -15.33 0.21 1.68
CA HIS A 43 -14.08 -0.36 1.14
C HIS A 43 -13.26 0.68 0.38
N ASP A 44 -13.90 1.41 -0.54
CA ASP A 44 -13.26 2.44 -1.36
C ASP A 44 -12.68 3.58 -0.52
N SER A 45 -13.35 3.95 0.57
CA SER A 45 -12.88 5.03 1.46
C SER A 45 -11.60 4.67 2.20
N TRP A 46 -11.42 3.39 2.60
CA TRP A 46 -10.19 2.97 3.28
C TRP A 46 -9.02 2.82 2.33
N GLU A 47 -9.23 2.25 1.14
CA GLU A 47 -8.15 2.12 0.16
C GLU A 47 -7.66 3.51 -0.30
N TRP A 48 -8.57 4.49 -0.42
CA TRP A 48 -8.20 5.89 -0.60
C TRP A 48 -7.34 6.44 0.55
N GLN A 49 -7.79 6.27 1.80
CA GLN A 49 -7.05 6.72 2.98
C GLN A 49 -5.67 6.06 3.11
N LEU A 50 -5.57 4.77 2.75
CA LEU A 50 -4.32 4.03 2.71
C LEU A 50 -3.36 4.63 1.68
N GLY A 51 -3.88 4.99 0.49
CA GLY A 51 -3.14 5.71 -0.54
C GLY A 51 -2.59 7.05 -0.03
N GLU A 52 -3.44 7.86 0.61
CA GLU A 52 -3.05 9.15 1.20
C GLU A 52 -1.99 9.01 2.30
N LEU A 53 -2.06 7.95 3.11
CA LEU A 53 -1.06 7.67 4.14
C LEU A 53 0.29 7.23 3.55
N LEU A 54 0.26 6.43 2.47
CA LEU A 54 1.47 5.88 1.86
C LEU A 54 2.13 6.83 0.86
N ALA A 55 1.39 7.72 0.20
CA ALA A 55 1.92 8.64 -0.81
C ALA A 55 3.14 9.46 -0.32
N PRO A 56 3.09 10.17 0.83
CA PRO A 56 4.25 10.91 1.32
C PRO A 56 5.42 10.00 1.71
N PHE A 57 5.13 8.79 2.20
CA PHE A 57 6.17 7.82 2.53
C PHE A 57 6.88 7.28 1.28
N VAL A 58 6.14 6.97 0.21
CA VAL A 58 6.72 6.53 -1.07
C VAL A 58 7.57 7.64 -1.70
N ALA A 59 7.08 8.88 -1.65
CA ALA A 59 7.84 10.04 -2.12
C ALA A 59 9.14 10.21 -1.31
N TRP A 60 9.07 10.07 0.03
CA TRP A 60 10.24 10.13 0.89
C TRP A 60 11.24 8.99 0.62
N LEU A 61 10.78 7.74 0.44
CA LEU A 61 11.64 6.60 0.11
C LEU A 61 12.47 6.85 -1.17
N ALA A 62 11.90 7.54 -2.16
CA ALA A 62 12.62 7.89 -3.39
C ALA A 62 13.82 8.83 -3.15
N THR A 63 13.85 9.54 -2.02
CA THR A 63 14.96 10.43 -1.64
C THR A 63 16.10 9.73 -0.91
N GLN A 64 15.88 8.48 -0.43
CA GLN A 64 16.82 7.78 0.45
C GLN A 64 17.94 7.04 -0.30
N GLY A 65 18.02 7.16 -1.63
CA GLY A 65 19.03 6.44 -2.43
C GLY A 65 18.84 4.92 -2.44
N ILE A 66 17.62 4.44 -2.15
CA ILE A 66 17.26 3.01 -2.13
C ILE A 66 16.84 2.57 -3.54
N ASP A 67 17.28 1.39 -3.96
CA ASP A 67 16.90 0.83 -5.25
C ASP A 67 15.40 0.56 -5.36
N GLU A 68 14.86 0.59 -6.58
CA GLU A 68 13.42 0.41 -6.85
C GLU A 68 12.83 -0.89 -6.26
N PRO A 69 13.48 -2.06 -6.36
CA PRO A 69 12.95 -3.30 -5.76
C PRO A 69 12.79 -3.18 -4.25
N ASP A 70 13.76 -2.59 -3.55
CA ASP A 70 13.73 -2.45 -2.10
C ASP A 70 12.74 -1.35 -1.66
N ARG A 71 12.62 -0.25 -2.42
CA ARG A 71 11.53 0.73 -2.21
C ARG A 71 10.16 0.08 -2.30
N ARG A 72 9.97 -0.82 -3.28
CA ARG A 72 8.72 -1.57 -3.42
C ARG A 72 8.49 -2.50 -2.24
N ARG A 73 9.51 -3.24 -1.78
CA ARG A 73 9.41 -4.10 -0.59
C ARG A 73 9.02 -3.31 0.65
N HIS A 74 9.68 -2.17 0.91
CA HIS A 74 9.37 -1.31 2.06
C HIS A 74 7.95 -0.73 1.99
N ARG A 75 7.49 -0.30 0.81
CA ARG A 75 6.11 0.11 0.61
C ARG A 75 5.13 -1.02 0.95
N VAL A 76 5.35 -2.22 0.39
CA VAL A 76 4.48 -3.39 0.61
C VAL A 76 4.45 -3.78 2.09
N ALA A 77 5.59 -3.75 2.77
CA ALA A 77 5.69 -4.00 4.21
C ALA A 77 4.83 -3.01 5.02
N ALA A 78 4.96 -1.71 4.76
CA ALA A 78 4.15 -0.69 5.42
C ALA A 78 2.65 -0.85 5.11
N GLU A 79 2.30 -1.15 3.86
CA GLU A 79 0.93 -1.39 3.43
C GLU A 79 0.29 -2.57 4.17
N ARG A 80 0.97 -3.73 4.20
CA ARG A 80 0.49 -4.94 4.91
C ARG A 80 0.30 -4.66 6.39
N PHE A 81 1.25 -3.96 7.02
CA PHE A 81 1.12 -3.55 8.41
C PHE A 81 -0.09 -2.65 8.66
N LEU A 82 -0.35 -1.66 7.81
CA LEU A 82 -1.50 -0.76 7.96
C LEU A 82 -2.83 -1.49 7.77
N ARG A 83 -2.90 -2.40 6.78
CA ARG A 83 -4.08 -3.27 6.58
C ARG A 83 -4.33 -4.18 7.79
N TRP A 84 -3.29 -4.83 8.31
CA TRP A 84 -3.40 -5.67 9.53
C TRP A 84 -3.75 -4.83 10.77
N SER A 85 -3.17 -3.65 10.90
CA SER A 85 -3.43 -2.72 12.02
C SER A 85 -4.89 -2.29 12.13
N ARG A 86 -5.65 -2.35 11.03
CA ARG A 86 -7.09 -2.06 11.01
C ARG A 86 -7.91 -3.15 11.68
N THR A 87 -7.47 -4.41 11.60
CA THR A 87 -8.15 -5.56 12.20
C THR A 87 -7.61 -5.90 13.59
N ASP A 88 -6.42 -5.37 13.95
CA ASP A 88 -5.85 -5.46 15.29
C ASP A 88 -6.62 -4.59 16.31
N THR A 89 -7.19 -5.25 17.32
CA THR A 89 -7.95 -4.60 18.41
C THR A 89 -7.09 -4.24 19.62
N GLY A 90 -5.80 -4.59 19.62
CA GLY A 90 -4.92 -4.36 20.75
C GLY A 90 -4.43 -2.90 20.88
N PRO A 91 -3.76 -2.57 22.01
CA PRO A 91 -3.23 -1.23 22.27
C PRO A 91 -2.16 -0.81 21.26
N VAL A 92 -2.14 0.49 20.92
CA VAL A 92 -1.29 1.05 19.87
C VAL A 92 0.20 0.88 20.19
N GLU A 93 0.62 1.02 21.45
CA GLU A 93 2.05 0.98 21.82
C GLU A 93 2.73 -0.33 21.44
N ASN A 94 2.00 -1.45 21.49
CA ASN A 94 2.53 -2.78 21.22
C ASN A 94 2.14 -3.33 19.84
N ARG A 95 1.50 -2.50 19.00
CA ARG A 95 0.94 -2.94 17.71
C ARG A 95 2.00 -3.52 16.77
N ARG A 96 3.15 -2.85 16.65
CA ARG A 96 4.27 -3.34 15.84
C ARG A 96 4.77 -4.71 16.32
N ARG A 97 4.97 -4.88 17.63
CA ARG A 97 5.43 -6.16 18.20
C ARG A 97 4.43 -7.28 17.94
N ARG A 98 3.12 -7.01 18.08
CA ARG A 98 2.08 -7.99 17.79
C ARG A 98 2.04 -8.37 16.31
N TYR A 99 2.21 -7.40 15.42
CA TYR A 99 2.30 -7.67 13.98
C TYR A 99 3.51 -8.55 13.64
N GLU A 100 4.68 -8.24 14.20
CA GLU A 100 5.89 -9.05 13.99
C GLU A 100 5.71 -10.49 14.52
N HIS A 101 5.07 -10.65 15.69
CA HIS A 101 4.75 -11.98 16.22
C HIS A 101 3.72 -12.74 15.35
N HIS A 102 2.74 -12.02 14.79
CA HIS A 102 1.79 -12.58 13.84
C HIS A 102 2.51 -13.07 12.57
N LEU A 103 3.42 -12.27 12.01
CA LEU A 103 4.23 -12.69 10.86
C LEU A 103 5.14 -13.87 11.19
N ASP A 104 5.80 -13.87 12.35
CA ASP A 104 6.65 -14.99 12.78
C ASP A 104 5.89 -16.33 12.78
N SER A 105 4.60 -16.29 13.14
CA SER A 105 3.74 -17.49 13.19
C SER A 105 3.11 -17.88 11.84
N HIS A 106 2.84 -16.92 10.96
CA HIS A 106 2.03 -17.13 9.75
C HIS A 106 2.79 -16.93 8.43
N ASP A 107 3.83 -16.10 8.43
CA ASP A 107 4.56 -15.67 7.25
C ASP A 107 6.01 -15.23 7.60
N PRO A 108 6.85 -16.17 8.10
CA PRO A 108 8.16 -15.84 8.65
C PRO A 108 9.16 -15.34 7.59
N GLU A 109 8.98 -15.75 6.33
CA GLU A 109 9.82 -15.32 5.21
C GLU A 109 9.74 -13.79 4.96
N HIS A 110 8.58 -13.18 5.24
CA HIS A 110 8.37 -11.75 5.09
C HIS A 110 8.73 -10.94 6.35
N LEU A 111 9.10 -11.59 7.46
CA LEU A 111 9.38 -10.90 8.72
C LEU A 111 10.58 -9.94 8.61
N SER A 112 11.63 -10.33 7.89
CA SER A 112 12.82 -9.49 7.68
C SER A 112 12.47 -8.22 6.91
N ASP A 113 11.77 -8.37 5.79
CA ASP A 113 11.31 -7.24 4.95
C ASP A 113 10.33 -6.35 5.70
N ALA A 114 9.45 -6.95 6.50
CA ALA A 114 8.52 -6.22 7.35
C ALA A 114 9.25 -5.35 8.38
N ARG A 115 10.28 -5.88 9.05
CA ARG A 115 11.07 -5.11 10.02
C ARG A 115 11.76 -3.92 9.35
N ALA A 116 12.47 -4.16 8.24
CA ALA A 116 13.17 -3.11 7.50
C ALA A 116 12.20 -2.02 7.00
N GLY A 117 11.08 -2.41 6.39
CA GLY A 117 10.07 -1.46 5.92
C GLY A 117 9.41 -0.67 7.05
N LEU A 118 9.18 -1.30 8.21
CA LEU A 118 8.57 -0.64 9.37
C LEU A 118 9.53 0.30 10.11
N ASP A 119 10.83 0.04 10.07
CA ASP A 119 11.84 1.00 10.55
C ASP A 119 11.80 2.27 9.69
N GLN A 120 11.84 2.13 8.37
CA GLN A 120 11.72 3.25 7.43
C GLN A 120 10.42 4.03 7.62
N TRP A 121 9.29 3.31 7.78
CA TRP A 121 7.99 3.93 8.07
C TRP A 121 8.00 4.72 9.39
N THR A 122 8.61 4.16 10.44
CA THR A 122 8.70 4.81 11.75
C THR A 122 9.55 6.08 11.68
N ASP A 123 10.67 6.04 10.97
CA ASP A 123 11.55 7.20 10.82
C ASP A 123 10.89 8.32 10.00
N HIS A 124 10.22 7.97 8.90
CA HIS A 124 9.40 8.94 8.15
C HIS A 124 8.34 9.61 9.05
N ARG A 125 7.62 8.84 9.86
CA ARG A 125 6.62 9.36 10.81
C ARG A 125 7.23 10.27 11.87
N ARG A 126 8.43 9.97 12.36
CA ARG A 126 9.17 10.83 13.31
C ARG A 126 9.54 12.16 12.67
N ILE A 127 9.97 12.17 11.41
CA ILE A 127 10.27 13.40 10.66
C ILE A 127 9.00 14.25 10.53
N LEU A 128 7.88 13.66 10.09
CA LEU A 128 6.60 14.39 9.97
C LEU A 128 6.14 14.99 11.31
N ALA A 129 6.28 14.24 12.42
CA ALA A 129 5.92 14.74 13.74
C ALA A 129 6.79 15.94 14.17
N ARG A 130 8.10 15.91 13.86
CA ARG A 130 9.03 17.01 14.15
C ARG A 130 8.71 18.24 13.30
N THR A 131 8.51 18.07 12.00
CA THR A 131 8.20 19.18 11.08
C THR A 131 6.88 19.86 11.46
N ARG A 132 5.85 19.09 11.80
CA ARG A 132 4.57 19.65 12.26
C ARG A 132 4.70 20.42 13.58
N SER A 133 5.53 19.93 14.50
CA SER A 133 5.76 20.62 15.78
C SER A 133 6.53 21.92 15.60
N ALA A 134 7.50 21.97 14.67
CA ALA A 134 8.26 23.17 14.36
C ALA A 134 7.40 24.27 13.72
N ASP A 135 6.51 23.90 12.79
CA ASP A 135 5.56 24.82 12.16
C ASP A 135 4.60 25.45 13.19
N GLN A 136 4.12 24.65 14.15
CA GLN A 136 3.25 25.13 15.23
C GLN A 136 3.96 25.98 16.29
N GLN A 137 5.28 25.84 16.42
CA GLN A 137 6.09 26.57 17.40
C GLN A 137 6.64 27.89 16.86
N TRP A 138 6.42 28.24 15.58
CA TRP A 138 6.85 29.53 15.08
C TRP A 138 6.03 30.65 15.74
N PRO A 139 6.67 31.57 16.49
CA PRO A 139 5.96 32.67 17.11
C PRO A 139 5.47 33.58 16.00
N THR A 140 4.16 33.61 15.80
CA THR A 140 3.50 34.69 15.06
C THR A 140 3.49 35.93 15.95
N THR A 141 4.66 36.45 16.32
CA THR A 141 4.74 37.79 16.89
C THR A 141 4.58 38.77 15.73
N PRO A 142 3.48 39.55 15.67
CA PRO A 142 3.39 40.61 14.69
C PRO A 142 4.58 41.56 14.88
N PRO A 143 5.16 42.12 13.80
CA PRO A 143 6.15 43.16 13.94
C PRO A 143 5.51 44.30 14.76
N THR A 144 6.00 44.50 15.98
CA THR A 144 5.59 45.62 16.82
C THR A 144 6.02 46.87 16.07
N ALA A 145 5.04 47.58 15.51
CA ALA A 145 5.28 48.85 14.85
C ALA A 145 6.00 49.78 15.84
N PRO A 146 7.08 50.46 15.44
CA PRO A 146 7.71 51.45 16.31
C PRO A 146 6.67 52.53 16.64
N GLY A 147 6.35 52.67 17.92
CA GLY A 147 5.43 53.70 18.40
C GLY A 147 5.93 55.11 18.03
N PRO A 148 5.02 56.07 17.84
CA PRO A 148 5.40 57.43 17.47
C PRO A 148 6.28 58.05 18.56
N THR A 149 7.47 58.50 18.17
CA THR A 149 8.38 59.28 19.01
C THR A 149 7.68 60.56 19.48
N PRO A 150 7.68 60.90 20.77
CA PRO A 150 7.17 62.19 21.22
C PRO A 150 8.10 63.31 20.73
N SER A 151 7.57 64.20 19.91
CA SER A 151 8.24 65.45 19.55
C SER A 151 8.39 66.33 20.78
N SER A 152 9.62 66.76 21.06
CA SER A 152 9.94 67.83 22.03
C SER A 152 9.87 69.20 21.37
#